data_AF-A0AAD0LLA9-F1
#
_entry.id   AF-A0AAD0LLA9-F1
#
_cell.length_a   1.000
_cell.length_b   1.000
_cell.length_c   1.000
_cell.angle_alpha   90.00
_cell.angle_beta   90.00
_cell.angle_gamma   90.00
#
_symmetry.space_group_name_H-M   'P 1'
#
loop_
_entity.id
_entity.type
_entity.pdbx_description
1 polymer ?
#
loop_
_entity_poly.entity_id
_entity_poly.type
_entity_poly.pdbx_seq_one_letter_code
_entity_poly.pdbx_strand_id
1 'polypeptide(L)'
;MSEVIMMVSPGKWVSEEQLIALKGIKKGTLKKAREKTFLEGKEYKHVSFDCSPWDNSPCFYNLDEIDRWIERQASAKPRRQSA
;
A
#
# COMPACT_ATOMS: atom_id res chain seq x y z
N MET A 1 37.47 3.75 8.70
CA MET A 1 36.61 3.02 7.74
C MET A 1 35.40 3.89 7.47
N SER A 2 35.21 4.33 6.23
CA SER A 2 34.05 5.14 5.85
C SER A 2 32.83 4.24 5.67
N GLU A 3 31.75 4.51 6.39
CA GLU A 3 30.46 3.86 6.17
C GLU A 3 29.89 4.29 4.81
N VAL A 4 29.63 3.32 3.94
CA VAL A 4 28.90 3.55 2.70
C VAL A 4 27.42 3.36 3.00
N ILE A 5 26.67 4.46 3.07
CA ILE A 5 25.21 4.42 3.21
C ILE A 5 24.63 4.23 1.81
N MET A 6 24.14 3.03 1.51
CA MET A 6 23.39 2.75 0.28
C MET A 6 21.93 3.16 0.47
N MET A 7 21.51 4.24 -0.20
CA MET A 7 20.11 4.64 -0.25
C MET A 7 19.38 3.84 -1.33
N VAL A 8 18.58 2.85 -0.93
CA VAL A 8 17.68 2.13 -1.84
C VAL A 8 16.34 2.84 -1.83
N SER A 9 15.99 3.48 -2.94
CA SER A 9 14.64 4.01 -3.14
C SER A 9 13.77 2.89 -3.71
N PRO A 10 12.69 2.48 -3.03
CA PRO A 10 11.73 1.58 -3.63
C PRO A 10 11.13 2.28 -4.87
N GLY A 11 11.14 1.59 -6.01
CA GLY A 11 10.47 2.09 -7.21
C GLY A 11 8.99 2.38 -6.94
N LYS A 12 8.33 3.08 -7.88
CA LYS A 12 6.93 3.53 -7.75
C LYS A 12 5.99 2.41 -7.29
N TRP A 13 6.16 1.20 -7.81
CA TRP A 13 5.34 0.04 -7.50
C TRP A 13 6.10 -0.90 -6.55
N VAL A 14 5.54 -1.16 -5.38
CA VAL A 14 6.10 -2.04 -4.35
C VAL A 14 5.18 -3.21 -4.03
N SER A 15 5.75 -4.32 -3.54
CA SER A 15 4.94 -5.47 -3.10
C SER A 15 4.12 -5.15 -1.84
N GLU A 16 3.12 -5.98 -1.53
CA GLU A 16 2.35 -5.88 -0.28
C GLU A 16 3.27 -5.87 0.95
N GLU A 17 4.27 -6.74 1.00
CA GLU A 17 5.22 -6.84 2.12
C GLU A 17 6.09 -5.61 2.27
N GLN A 18 6.59 -5.06 1.16
CA GLN A 18 7.37 -3.82 1.17
C GLN A 18 6.51 -2.64 1.62
N LEU A 19 5.27 -2.53 1.16
CA LEU A 19 4.36 -1.49 1.62
C LEU A 19 4.07 -1.60 3.12
N ILE A 20 3.83 -2.82 3.61
CA ILE A 20 3.65 -3.08 5.04
C ILE A 20 4.90 -2.64 5.83
N ALA A 21 6.09 -2.99 5.37
CA ALA A 21 7.34 -2.62 6.02
C ALA A 21 7.59 -1.10 6.01
N LEU A 22 7.27 -0.42 4.90
CA LEU A 22 7.51 1.01 4.72
C LEU A 22 6.49 1.89 5.44
N LYS A 23 5.20 1.50 5.44
CA LYS A 23 4.09 2.36 5.91
C LYS A 23 3.38 1.82 7.16
N GLY A 24 3.65 0.58 7.57
CA GLY A 24 3.02 -0.05 8.74
C GLY A 24 1.53 -0.36 8.57
N ILE A 25 0.99 -0.29 7.35
CA ILE A 25 -0.41 -0.58 7.08
C ILE A 25 -0.64 -2.10 7.16
N LYS A 26 -1.64 -2.55 7.92
CA LYS A 26 -1.95 -3.99 8.05
C LYS A 26 -2.52 -4.55 6.75
N LYS A 27 -2.19 -5.81 6.44
CA LYS A 27 -2.75 -6.57 5.29
C LYS A 27 -4.28 -6.52 5.21
N GLY A 28 -4.97 -6.68 6.34
CA GLY A 28 -6.44 -6.58 6.38
C GLY A 28 -6.98 -5.20 6.00
N THR A 29 -6.24 -4.14 6.32
CA THR A 29 -6.58 -2.77 5.91
C THR A 29 -6.38 -2.60 4.41
N LEU A 30 -5.27 -3.10 3.83
CA LEU A 30 -5.02 -3.06 2.38
C LEU A 30 -6.09 -3.84 1.60
N LYS A 31 -6.53 -4.99 2.11
CA LYS A 31 -7.65 -5.75 1.53
C LYS A 31 -8.93 -4.90 1.49
N LYS A 32 -9.34 -4.31 2.63
CA LYS A 32 -10.52 -3.44 2.68
C LYS A 32 -10.37 -2.18 1.83
N ALA A 33 -9.16 -1.63 1.72
CA ALA A 33 -8.88 -0.47 0.88
C ALA A 33 -9.07 -0.80 -0.60
N ARG A 34 -8.57 -1.97 -1.07
CA ARG A 34 -8.83 -2.49 -2.43
C ARG A 34 -10.31 -2.67 -2.72
N GLU A 35 -11.06 -3.24 -1.79
CA GLU A 35 -12.49 -3.50 -1.97
C GLU A 35 -13.35 -2.23 -2.02
N LYS A 36 -12.90 -1.11 -1.43
CA LYS A 36 -13.77 0.05 -1.15
C LYS A 36 -13.29 1.39 -1.66
N THR A 37 -11.98 1.62 -1.71
CA THR A 37 -11.44 3.00 -1.83
C THR A 37 -10.31 3.15 -2.82
N PHE A 38 -9.55 2.10 -3.08
CA PHE A 38 -8.51 2.08 -4.10
C PHE A 38 -9.13 1.78 -5.46
N LEU A 39 -8.47 2.27 -6.49
CA LEU A 39 -8.78 1.97 -7.87
C LEU A 39 -7.63 1.14 -8.45
N GLU A 40 -7.99 0.01 -9.08
CA GLU A 40 -7.01 -0.82 -9.78
C GLU A 40 -6.38 -0.03 -10.94
N GLY A 41 -5.06 -0.16 -11.10
CA GLY A 41 -4.25 0.64 -12.01
C GLY A 41 -3.77 1.98 -11.43
N LYS A 42 -4.35 2.46 -10.32
CA LYS A 42 -3.95 3.72 -9.66
C LYS A 42 -3.21 3.46 -8.35
N GLU A 43 -3.92 3.06 -7.30
CA GLU A 43 -3.32 2.78 -5.98
C GLU A 43 -2.73 1.37 -5.89
N TYR A 44 -3.33 0.40 -6.60
CA TYR A 44 -2.85 -0.98 -6.65
C TYR A 44 -3.04 -1.60 -8.04
N LYS A 45 -2.37 -2.72 -8.30
CA LYS A 45 -2.64 -3.58 -9.46
C LYS A 45 -2.27 -5.02 -9.17
N HIS A 46 -2.98 -5.96 -9.79
CA HIS A 46 -2.52 -7.34 -9.83
C HIS A 46 -1.37 -7.49 -10.84
N VAL A 47 -0.43 -8.39 -10.53
CA VAL A 47 0.75 -8.67 -11.37
C VAL A 47 0.90 -10.18 -11.51
N SER A 48 1.10 -10.63 -12.75
CA SER A 48 1.40 -12.01 -13.11
C SER A 48 2.54 -12.04 -14.13
N PHE A 49 3.18 -13.21 -14.28
CA PHE A 49 4.32 -13.40 -15.19
C PHE A 49 3.92 -13.38 -16.68
N ASP A 50 2.65 -13.69 -16.97
CA ASP A 50 2.05 -13.79 -18.30
C ASP A 50 1.27 -12.53 -18.72
N CYS A 51 1.40 -11.44 -17.94
CA CYS A 51 0.66 -10.20 -18.11
C CYS A 51 -0.87 -10.34 -18.06
N SER A 52 -1.39 -11.47 -17.60
CA SER A 52 -2.83 -11.78 -17.50
C SER A 52 -3.20 -12.13 -16.05
N PRO A 53 -3.22 -11.16 -15.13
CA PRO A 53 -3.40 -11.43 -13.72
C PRO A 53 -4.84 -11.80 -13.38
N TRP A 54 -4.97 -12.72 -12.41
CA TRP A 54 -6.23 -13.10 -11.79
C TRP A 54 -6.45 -12.33 -10.48
N ASP A 55 -7.66 -12.38 -9.94
CA ASP A 55 -8.04 -11.74 -8.67
C ASP A 55 -7.28 -12.26 -7.44
N ASN A 56 -6.68 -13.45 -7.55
CA ASN A 56 -5.82 -14.06 -6.54
C ASN A 56 -4.32 -13.81 -6.79
N SER A 57 -3.95 -13.10 -7.85
CA SER A 57 -2.55 -12.80 -8.18
C SER A 57 -1.93 -11.83 -7.16
N PRO A 58 -0.60 -11.81 -7.02
CA PRO A 58 0.08 -10.83 -6.18
C PRO A 58 -0.30 -9.40 -6.54
N CYS A 59 -0.45 -8.55 -5.52
CA CYS A 59 -0.72 -7.13 -5.70
C CYS A 59 0.51 -6.29 -5.43
N PHE A 60 0.69 -5.30 -6.31
CA PHE A 60 1.65 -4.22 -6.14
C PHE A 60 0.91 -2.92 -5.89
N TYR A 61 1.56 -2.02 -5.16
CA TYR A 61 0.99 -0.76 -4.70
C TYR A 61 1.84 0.42 -5.15
N ASN A 62 1.17 1.47 -5.57
CA ASN A 62 1.80 2.70 -6.04
C ASN A 62 2.06 3.63 -4.85
N LEU A 63 3.31 3.77 -4.43
CA LEU A 63 3.67 4.54 -3.23
C LEU A 63 3.13 5.96 -3.24
N ASP A 64 3.23 6.67 -4.37
CA ASP A 64 2.79 8.06 -4.49
C ASP A 64 1.27 8.21 -4.27
N GLU A 65 0.47 7.29 -4.83
CA GLU A 65 -0.98 7.35 -4.71
C GLU A 65 -1.45 6.86 -3.33
N ILE A 66 -0.72 5.92 -2.73
CA ILE A 66 -0.96 5.51 -1.35
C ILE A 66 -0.69 6.69 -0.40
N ASP A 67 0.38 7.45 -0.60
CA ASP A 67 0.67 8.63 0.20
C ASP A 67 -0.41 9.70 0.06
N ARG A 68 -0.86 10.00 -1.16
CA ARG A 68 -2.03 10.89 -1.38
C ARG A 68 -3.31 10.35 -0.73
N TRP A 69 -3.49 9.03 -0.73
CA TRP A 69 -4.63 8.38 -0.07
C TRP A 69 -4.55 8.47 1.47
N ILE A 70 -3.34 8.48 2.05
CA ILE A 70 -3.12 8.72 3.47
C ILE A 70 -3.38 10.19 3.81
N GLU A 71 -2.87 11.12 3.00
CA GLU A 71 -3.00 12.57 3.22
C GLU A 71 -4.46 13.04 3.20
N ARG A 72 -5.33 12.39 2.41
CA ARG A 72 -6.76 12.70 2.36
C ARG A 72 -7.59 12.09 3.49
N GLN A 73 -7.00 11.29 4.39
CA GLN A 73 -7.76 10.68 5.48
C GLN A 73 -8.30 11.76 6.42
N ALA A 74 -9.57 11.63 6.79
CA ALA A 74 -10.16 12.49 7.81
C ALA A 74 -9.53 12.20 9.18
N SER A 75 -9.59 13.19 10.08
CA SER A 75 -9.15 13.01 11.46
C SER A 75 -9.89 11.86 12.14
N ALA A 76 -9.19 11.13 13.00
CA ALA A 76 -9.74 9.99 13.72
C ALA A 76 -10.95 10.43 14.56
N LYS A 77 -12.09 9.76 14.37
CA LYS A 77 -13.25 9.97 15.23
C LYS A 77 -12.95 9.39 16.62
N PRO A 78 -13.23 10.12 17.72
CA PRO A 78 -13.05 9.60 19.06
C PRO A 78 -13.82 8.28 19.24
N ARG A 79 -13.20 7.32 19.91
CA ARG A 79 -13.91 6.09 20.31
C ARG A 79 -15.02 6.50 21.27
N ARG A 80 -16.26 6.12 20.99
CA ARG A 80 -17.34 6.23 21.99
C ARG A 80 -16.92 5.40 23.19
N GLN A 81 -16.68 6.05 24.33
CA GLN A 81 -16.52 5.35 25.60
C GLN A 81 -17.92 4.90 25.99
N SER A 82 -18.16 3.59 26.02
CA SER A 82 -19.37 3.06 26.66
C SER A 82 -19.26 3.39 28.15
N ALA A 83 -20.30 4.01 28.70
CA ALA A 83 -20.45 4.25 30.12
C ALA A 83 -20.60 2.92 30.89
#